data_AF-S9UD15-F1
#
_entry.id   AF-S9UD15-F1
#
_cell.length_a   1.000
_cell.length_b   1.000
_cell.length_c   1.000
_cell.angle_alpha   90.00
_cell.angle_beta   90.00
_cell.angle_gamma   90.00
#
_symmetry.space_group_name_H-M   'P 1'
#
loop_
_entity.id
_entity.type
_entity.pdbx_description
1 polymer ?
#
loop_
_entity_poly.entity_id
_entity_poly.type
_entity_poly.pdbx_seq_one_letter_code
_entity_poly.pdbx_strand_id
1 'polypeptide(L)'
;MCESLAELDQGELGGRLVCLRGSDAACLQVVQEAGLRVRMVGYNEDFSPFALVRDAELARYCAAHRVERVSRADDYTLLPPAAVLNKTHQPYSVFTSFCRCVLQEHVSQIRRPDRAVLPAAETFYADGKAVFAKRRVDPLSLFTPMPHLCDRGGRAAALACLSRVAGMAGYAEDRNDIPGDRTSHLSPHMKFGTVSTREVFAAAVAALGASSPFVVQLVWREFYAMLLYHHPRLAQAQLDAFPPEVVAAYAARGEARGAGPRANDPFLAKYHTYTWRWSEAHFEAFRQGRTGVPLVDAAVRCVSATGWCHNRCRMVLASFLVKVLGVDWREGERWFATVAVDYDVANNSGGWLWSSGQGADAQPYFRTFNPFRQSERFDPDSVFVHRWVEELRGVPPSVIHKWDVYCARHGRTYAPPDGDPTPKRGTRPVKADTRSAMALEYDTPYPAPIVNIKECTAKIVAEFKKYDPKK
;
A
#
# COMPACT_ATOMS: atom_id res chain seq x y z
N MET A 1 -12.94 7.34 0.58
CA MET A 1 -12.97 8.80 0.32
C MET A 1 -14.38 9.35 0.16
N CYS A 2 -15.15 8.95 -0.87
CA CYS A 2 -16.46 9.55 -1.17
C CYS A 2 -17.46 9.45 -0.01
N GLU A 3 -17.55 8.27 0.63
CA GLU A 3 -18.37 8.09 1.84
C GLU A 3 -17.91 9.01 2.99
N SER A 4 -16.60 9.19 3.16
CA SER A 4 -16.04 10.09 4.17
C SER A 4 -16.41 11.56 3.91
N LEU A 5 -16.42 12.01 2.64
CA LEU A 5 -16.82 13.36 2.28
C LEU A 5 -18.32 13.59 2.53
N ALA A 6 -19.16 12.60 2.22
CA ALA A 6 -20.59 12.67 2.50
C ALA A 6 -20.88 12.76 4.02
N GLU A 7 -20.18 11.96 4.83
CA GLU A 7 -20.31 12.03 6.30
C GLU A 7 -19.77 13.36 6.85
N LEU A 8 -18.62 13.83 6.38
CA LEU A 8 -18.05 15.11 6.78
C LEU A 8 -19.00 16.29 6.51
N ASP A 9 -19.65 16.27 5.35
CA ASP A 9 -20.66 17.25 4.97
C ASP A 9 -21.85 17.23 5.94
N GLN A 10 -22.45 16.06 6.19
CA GLN A 10 -23.65 15.95 7.03
C GLN A 10 -23.36 16.17 8.52
N GLY A 11 -22.19 15.75 9.00
CA GLY A 11 -21.77 15.82 10.39
C GLY A 11 -21.10 17.14 10.74
N GLU A 12 -19.77 17.13 10.81
CA GLU A 12 -18.97 18.23 11.37
C GLU A 12 -19.17 19.58 10.67
N LEU A 13 -19.44 19.57 9.36
CA LEU A 13 -19.64 20.81 8.58
C LEU A 13 -21.10 21.26 8.49
N GLY A 14 -22.06 20.46 8.96
CA GLY A 14 -23.48 20.82 9.03
C GLY A 14 -24.09 21.21 7.67
N GLY A 15 -23.76 20.45 6.62
CA GLY A 15 -24.25 20.61 5.26
C GLY A 15 -23.52 21.65 4.43
N ARG A 16 -22.33 22.10 4.85
CA ARG A 16 -21.60 23.21 4.22
C ARG A 16 -20.39 22.79 3.38
N LEU A 17 -20.14 21.49 3.22
CA LEU A 17 -19.07 21.04 2.35
C LEU A 17 -19.42 21.35 0.90
N VAL A 18 -18.48 21.97 0.19
CA VAL A 18 -18.55 22.19 -1.25
C VAL A 18 -17.43 21.40 -1.90
N CYS A 19 -17.79 20.42 -2.74
CA CYS A 19 -16.83 19.67 -3.54
C CYS A 19 -16.78 20.25 -4.95
N LEU A 20 -15.60 20.73 -5.36
CA LEU A 20 -15.31 21.22 -6.70
C LEU A 20 -14.38 20.24 -7.42
N ARG A 21 -14.35 20.30 -8.75
CA ARG A 21 -13.49 19.45 -9.59
C ARG A 21 -12.55 20.30 -10.44
N GLY A 22 -11.26 20.06 -10.31
CA GLY A 22 -10.21 20.75 -11.04
C GLY A 22 -8.91 20.80 -10.22
N SER A 23 -7.90 21.51 -10.71
CA SER A 23 -6.77 21.92 -9.87
C SER A 23 -7.22 22.91 -8.79
N ASP A 24 -6.42 23.10 -7.75
CA ASP A 24 -6.73 24.05 -6.68
C ASP A 24 -6.94 25.47 -7.25
N ALA A 25 -6.09 25.88 -8.20
CA ALA A 25 -6.20 27.16 -8.89
C ALA A 25 -7.53 27.29 -9.68
N ALA A 26 -7.95 26.25 -10.39
CA ALA A 26 -9.21 26.25 -11.12
C ALA A 26 -10.42 26.30 -10.17
N CYS A 27 -10.35 25.58 -9.05
CA CYS A 27 -11.40 25.62 -8.02
C CYS A 27 -11.49 27.01 -7.37
N LEU A 28 -10.36 27.64 -7.05
CA LEU A 28 -10.33 29.01 -6.51
C LEU A 28 -10.81 30.05 -7.53
N GLN A 29 -10.54 29.85 -8.82
CA GLN A 29 -11.11 30.69 -9.88
C GLN A 29 -12.64 30.58 -9.91
N VAL A 30 -13.22 29.39 -9.77
CA VAL A 30 -14.68 29.22 -9.64
C VAL A 30 -15.24 30.01 -8.46
N VAL A 31 -14.51 30.06 -7.33
CA VAL A 31 -14.91 30.87 -6.16
C VAL A 31 -14.90 32.36 -6.50
N GLN A 32 -13.87 32.85 -7.22
CA GLN A 32 -13.79 34.25 -7.65
C GLN A 32 -14.87 34.62 -8.67
N GLU A 33 -15.15 33.75 -9.64
CA GLU A 33 -16.20 33.94 -10.65
C GLU A 33 -17.60 34.02 -10.02
N ALA A 34 -17.80 33.40 -8.86
CA ALA A 34 -19.02 33.53 -8.07
C ALA A 34 -19.12 34.86 -7.28
N GLY A 35 -18.18 35.79 -7.49
CA GLY A 35 -18.14 37.10 -6.82
C GLY A 35 -17.58 37.06 -5.40
N LEU A 36 -16.99 35.94 -4.96
CA LEU A 36 -16.41 35.80 -3.64
C LEU A 36 -14.91 36.10 -3.66
N ARG A 37 -14.48 37.01 -2.80
CA ARG A 37 -13.05 37.30 -2.59
C ARG A 37 -12.46 36.36 -1.55
N VAL A 38 -11.60 35.44 -1.98
CA VAL A 38 -10.80 34.61 -1.07
C VAL A 38 -9.69 35.47 -0.46
N ARG A 39 -9.64 35.58 0.87
CA ARG A 39 -8.54 36.25 1.58
C ARG A 39 -7.48 35.28 2.06
N MET A 40 -7.89 34.07 2.41
CA MET A 40 -7.04 33.06 3.01
C MET A 40 -7.47 31.66 2.55
N VAL A 41 -6.50 30.75 2.40
CA VAL A 41 -6.72 29.32 2.21
C VAL A 41 -5.96 28.54 3.29
N GLY A 42 -6.67 27.65 3.99
CA GLY A 42 -6.12 26.78 5.02
C GLY A 42 -6.05 25.33 4.55
N TYR A 43 -4.92 24.64 4.77
CA TYR A 43 -4.77 23.23 4.41
C TYR A 43 -3.65 22.53 5.21
N ASN A 44 -3.73 21.21 5.32
CA ASN A 44 -2.63 20.39 5.84
C ASN A 44 -1.71 19.98 4.69
N GLU A 45 -0.41 20.13 4.88
CA GLU A 45 0.57 19.81 3.83
C GLU A 45 0.71 18.30 3.67
N ASP A 46 1.08 17.88 2.46
CA ASP A 46 1.48 16.51 2.15
C ASP A 46 2.90 16.51 1.57
N PHE A 47 3.62 15.41 1.77
CA PHE A 47 5.02 15.26 1.43
C PHE A 47 5.26 14.50 0.12
N SER A 48 4.19 13.95 -0.48
CA SER A 48 4.30 13.21 -1.72
C SER A 48 4.81 14.11 -2.87
N PRO A 49 5.52 13.55 -3.87
CA PRO A 49 5.95 14.33 -5.03
C PRO A 49 4.80 15.05 -5.75
N PHE A 50 3.62 14.44 -5.81
CA PHE A 50 2.40 15.07 -6.34
C PHE A 50 2.01 16.31 -5.54
N ALA A 51 1.97 16.20 -4.20
CA ALA A 51 1.62 17.31 -3.33
C ALA A 51 2.58 18.49 -3.44
N LEU A 52 3.89 18.24 -3.61
CA LEU A 52 4.87 19.32 -3.81
C LEU A 52 4.56 20.15 -5.06
N VAL A 53 4.17 19.51 -6.16
CA VAL A 53 3.77 20.22 -7.40
C VAL A 53 2.47 20.99 -7.18
N ARG A 54 1.45 20.32 -6.63
CA ARG A 54 0.15 20.93 -6.34
C ARG A 54 0.29 22.16 -5.44
N ASP A 55 1.05 22.06 -4.36
CA ASP A 55 1.19 23.13 -3.37
C ASP A 55 2.03 24.30 -3.94
N ALA A 56 2.98 24.02 -4.83
CA ALA A 56 3.71 25.06 -5.56
C ALA A 56 2.81 25.80 -6.57
N GLU A 57 1.92 25.09 -7.27
CA GLU A 57 0.89 25.70 -8.12
C GLU A 57 -0.06 26.58 -7.32
N LEU A 58 -0.55 26.08 -6.18
CA LEU A 58 -1.39 26.82 -5.26
C LEU A 58 -0.66 28.07 -4.73
N ALA A 59 0.62 27.96 -4.37
CA ALA A 59 1.43 29.08 -3.92
C ALA A 59 1.56 30.18 -5.00
N ARG A 60 1.80 29.79 -6.26
CA ARG A 60 1.83 30.73 -7.40
C ARG A 60 0.48 31.44 -7.57
N TYR A 61 -0.62 30.69 -7.54
CA TYR A 61 -1.96 31.26 -7.63
C TYR A 61 -2.23 32.26 -6.49
N CYS A 62 -1.93 31.87 -5.25
CA CYS A 62 -2.16 32.70 -4.07
C CYS A 62 -1.35 34.01 -4.10
N ALA A 63 -0.09 33.94 -4.53
CA ALA A 63 0.75 35.13 -4.69
C ALA A 63 0.17 36.11 -5.73
N ALA A 64 -0.28 35.60 -6.89
CA ALA A 64 -0.89 36.41 -7.94
C ALA A 64 -2.21 37.10 -7.50
N HIS A 65 -2.98 36.45 -6.62
CA HIS A 65 -4.29 36.93 -6.19
C HIS A 65 -4.31 37.53 -4.77
N ARG A 66 -3.14 37.69 -4.13
CA ARG A 66 -3.00 38.19 -2.75
C ARG A 66 -3.85 37.40 -1.74
N VAL A 67 -3.86 36.08 -1.89
CA VAL A 67 -4.48 35.14 -0.95
C VAL A 67 -3.43 34.68 0.05
N GLU A 68 -3.72 34.81 1.34
CA GLU A 68 -2.87 34.28 2.40
C GLU A 68 -2.99 32.75 2.47
N ARG A 69 -1.88 32.04 2.69
CA ARG A 69 -1.88 30.59 2.89
C ARG A 69 -1.58 30.28 4.36
N VAL A 70 -2.37 29.42 4.96
CA VAL A 70 -2.15 28.90 6.31
C VAL A 70 -2.03 27.38 6.24
N SER A 71 -0.87 26.85 6.59
CA SER A 71 -0.62 25.41 6.51
C SER A 71 0.15 24.85 7.71
N ARG A 72 0.11 23.51 7.81
CA ARG A 72 0.82 22.72 8.82
C ARG A 72 1.39 21.45 8.18
N ALA A 73 2.67 21.18 8.42
CA ALA A 73 3.41 20.05 7.86
C ALA A 73 3.36 18.76 8.69
N ASP A 74 2.69 18.80 9.84
CA ASP A 74 2.78 17.78 10.88
C ASP A 74 1.44 17.06 11.11
N ASP A 75 0.53 17.12 10.13
CA ASP A 75 -0.78 16.46 10.28
C ASP A 75 -0.74 14.97 9.93
N TYR A 76 -0.16 14.62 8.78
CA TYR A 76 -0.15 13.25 8.26
C TYR A 76 0.60 12.27 9.17
N THR A 77 1.74 12.71 9.73
CA THR A 77 2.67 11.92 10.56
C THR A 77 2.57 12.28 12.05
N LEU A 78 3.18 11.48 12.92
CA LEU A 78 3.32 11.80 14.35
C LEU A 78 4.24 13.00 14.58
N LEU A 79 5.29 13.11 13.77
CA LEU A 79 6.29 14.16 13.73
C LEU A 79 6.53 14.55 12.26
N PRO A 80 6.92 15.79 11.94
CA PRO A 80 7.28 16.13 10.56
C PRO A 80 8.26 15.10 9.96
N PRO A 81 8.10 14.65 8.70
CA PRO A 81 8.95 13.58 8.14
C PRO A 81 10.46 13.84 8.19
N ALA A 82 10.88 15.12 8.23
CA ALA A 82 12.26 15.56 8.35
C ALA A 82 12.80 15.62 9.79
N ALA A 83 11.95 15.42 10.81
CA ALA A 83 12.29 15.72 12.21
C ALA A 83 13.20 14.68 12.86
N VAL A 84 13.17 13.43 12.38
CA VAL A 84 13.88 12.30 13.01
C VAL A 84 15.04 11.87 12.11
N LEU A 85 16.23 12.38 12.45
CA LEU A 85 17.49 12.09 11.74
C LEU A 85 18.43 11.31 12.66
N ASN A 86 19.41 10.64 12.06
CA ASN A 86 20.47 9.96 12.81
C ASN A 86 21.49 10.97 13.36
N LYS A 87 22.46 10.47 14.16
CA LYS A 87 23.52 11.30 14.76
C LYS A 87 24.43 12.01 13.77
N THR A 88 24.42 11.62 12.49
CA THR A 88 25.17 12.28 11.41
C THR A 88 24.28 13.22 10.59
N HIS A 89 23.09 13.57 11.09
CA HIS A 89 22.08 14.39 10.41
C HIS A 89 21.65 13.83 9.04
N GLN A 90 21.59 12.51 8.92
CA GLN A 90 21.13 11.80 7.72
C GLN A 90 19.83 11.03 8.02
N PRO A 91 18.98 10.80 7.00
CA PRO A 91 17.78 9.98 7.17
C PRO A 91 18.14 8.53 7.53
N TYR A 92 17.24 7.87 8.24
CA TYR A 92 17.42 6.46 8.60
C TYR A 92 17.15 5.54 7.39
N SER A 93 17.91 4.45 7.27
CA SER A 93 17.69 3.39 6.28
C SER A 93 17.39 2.03 6.89
N VAL A 94 17.35 1.95 8.23
CA VAL A 94 17.10 0.74 9.04
C VAL A 94 15.96 1.02 10.00
N PHE A 95 14.89 0.22 9.95
CA PHE A 95 13.68 0.45 10.72
C PHE A 95 13.93 0.39 12.23
N THR A 96 14.65 -0.62 12.72
CA THR A 96 14.87 -0.81 14.16
C THR A 96 15.55 0.40 14.81
N SER A 97 16.52 1.01 14.10
CA SER A 97 17.21 2.21 14.57
C SER A 97 16.29 3.43 14.58
N PHE A 98 15.50 3.62 13.52
CA PHE A 98 14.49 4.68 13.45
C PHE A 98 13.44 4.53 14.55
N CYS A 99 12.89 3.33 14.72
CA CYS A 99 11.86 3.02 15.69
C CYS A 99 12.32 3.29 17.12
N ARG A 100 13.55 2.87 17.45
CA ARG A 100 14.17 3.19 18.74
C ARG A 100 14.26 4.71 18.94
N CYS A 101 14.74 5.45 17.95
CA CYS A 101 14.88 6.90 18.02
C CYS A 101 13.51 7.58 18.25
N VAL A 102 12.48 7.21 17.48
CA VAL A 102 11.12 7.73 17.65
C VAL A 102 10.59 7.48 19.06
N LEU A 103 10.62 6.22 19.52
CA LEU A 103 9.96 5.82 20.76
C LEU A 103 10.74 6.18 22.03
N GLN A 104 12.06 6.33 21.96
CA GLN A 104 12.91 6.62 23.13
C GLN A 104 13.34 8.09 23.22
N GLU A 105 13.53 8.77 22.07
CA GLU A 105 14.13 10.11 22.04
C GLU A 105 13.12 11.20 21.63
N HIS A 106 12.14 10.88 20.77
CA HIS A 106 11.20 11.86 20.23
C HIS A 106 9.75 11.72 20.72
N VAL A 107 9.42 10.69 21.49
CA VAL A 107 8.04 10.42 21.93
C VAL A 107 7.41 11.59 22.68
N SER A 108 8.21 12.35 23.44
CA SER A 108 7.77 13.55 24.17
C SER A 108 7.43 14.74 23.28
N GLN A 109 7.90 14.75 22.03
CA GLN A 109 7.63 15.79 21.04
C GLN A 109 6.32 15.55 20.29
N ILE A 110 5.76 14.34 20.40
CA ILE A 110 4.49 14.00 19.77
C ILE A 110 3.38 14.78 20.46
N ARG A 111 2.76 15.70 19.72
CA ARG A 111 1.65 16.50 20.24
C ARG A 111 0.45 15.62 20.54
N ARG A 112 -0.30 16.00 21.57
CA ARG A 112 -1.62 15.42 21.82
C ARG A 112 -2.56 15.76 20.66
N PRO A 113 -3.51 14.86 20.32
CA PRO A 113 -4.54 15.18 19.35
C PRO A 113 -5.35 16.37 19.84
N ASP A 114 -5.53 17.37 18.97
CA ASP A 114 -6.43 18.48 19.23
C ASP A 114 -7.88 17.98 19.11
N ARG A 115 -8.69 18.34 20.10
CA ARG A 115 -10.11 17.97 20.19
C ARG A 115 -11.03 19.18 20.05
N ALA A 116 -10.48 20.37 19.77
CA ALA A 116 -11.28 21.55 19.54
C ALA A 116 -12.19 21.36 18.33
N VAL A 117 -13.50 21.55 18.55
CA VAL A 117 -14.51 21.59 17.49
C VAL A 117 -15.00 23.02 17.40
N LEU A 118 -14.81 23.65 16.25
CA LEU A 118 -15.41 24.95 15.97
C LEU A 118 -16.83 24.73 15.42
N PRO A 119 -17.87 25.34 16.00
CA PRO A 119 -19.22 25.20 15.48
C PRO A 119 -19.29 25.71 14.03
N ALA A 120 -19.85 24.90 13.13
CA ALA A 120 -19.97 25.30 11.73
C ALA A 120 -20.83 26.58 11.56
N ALA A 121 -21.78 26.83 12.45
CA ALA A 121 -22.54 28.08 12.48
C ALA A 121 -21.68 29.34 12.73
N GLU A 122 -20.56 29.20 13.44
CA GLU A 122 -19.63 30.29 13.77
C GLU A 122 -18.54 30.47 12.70
N THR A 123 -18.37 29.47 11.83
CA THR A 123 -17.26 29.40 10.87
C THR A 123 -17.68 29.76 9.45
N PHE A 124 -18.95 29.53 9.09
CA PHE A 124 -19.43 29.70 7.72
C PHE A 124 -20.48 30.81 7.59
N TYR A 125 -20.18 31.80 6.76
CA TYR A 125 -20.99 33.01 6.59
C TYR A 125 -21.85 33.02 5.31
N ALA A 126 -21.75 31.99 4.47
CA ALA A 126 -22.50 31.87 3.23
C ALA A 126 -22.95 30.43 2.99
N ASP A 127 -24.08 30.26 2.32
CA ASP A 127 -24.50 28.96 1.78
C ASP A 127 -23.70 28.67 0.50
N GLY A 128 -22.50 28.10 0.68
CA GLY A 128 -21.65 27.70 -0.44
C GLY A 128 -22.34 26.72 -1.40
N LYS A 129 -23.26 25.89 -0.90
CA LYS A 129 -23.97 24.92 -1.75
C LYS A 129 -24.93 25.59 -2.72
N ALA A 130 -25.62 26.65 -2.28
CA ALA A 130 -26.43 27.48 -3.15
C ALA A 130 -25.56 28.26 -4.15
N VAL A 131 -24.48 28.88 -3.67
CA VAL A 131 -23.55 29.67 -4.51
C VAL A 131 -22.95 28.82 -5.64
N PHE A 132 -22.56 27.58 -5.33
CA PHE A 132 -21.89 26.69 -6.28
C PHE A 132 -22.79 25.60 -6.88
N ALA A 133 -24.12 25.76 -6.86
CA ALA A 133 -25.07 24.72 -7.26
C ALA A 133 -24.81 24.12 -8.66
N LYS A 134 -24.35 24.92 -9.63
CA LYS A 134 -24.04 24.48 -11.02
C LYS A 134 -22.62 23.93 -11.21
N ARG A 135 -21.74 24.07 -10.21
CA ARG A 135 -20.31 23.73 -10.29
C ARG A 135 -19.89 22.64 -9.31
N ARG A 136 -20.67 22.45 -8.24
CA ARG A 136 -20.42 21.42 -7.24
C ARG A 136 -20.59 20.03 -7.84
N VAL A 137 -19.81 19.10 -7.32
CA VAL A 137 -19.86 17.69 -7.66
C VAL A 137 -20.36 16.93 -6.44
N ASP A 138 -21.25 15.97 -6.65
CA ASP A 138 -21.60 15.00 -5.61
C ASP A 138 -20.49 13.94 -5.52
N PRO A 139 -19.76 13.83 -4.41
CA PRO A 139 -18.74 12.80 -4.26
C PRO A 139 -19.28 11.38 -4.46
N LEU A 140 -20.55 11.14 -4.13
CA LEU A 140 -21.16 9.82 -4.26
C LEU A 140 -21.41 9.42 -5.72
N SER A 141 -21.42 10.38 -6.65
CA SER A 141 -21.51 10.10 -8.09
C SER A 141 -20.15 9.81 -8.74
N LEU A 142 -19.04 9.86 -7.99
CA LEU A 142 -17.68 9.74 -8.53
C LEU A 142 -17.09 8.32 -8.49
N PHE A 143 -17.81 7.35 -7.94
CA PHE A 143 -17.29 5.99 -7.78
C PHE A 143 -18.38 4.94 -8.02
N THR A 144 -17.94 3.76 -8.43
CA THR A 144 -18.77 2.56 -8.42
C THR A 144 -18.63 1.91 -7.04
N PRO A 145 -19.72 1.72 -6.28
CA PRO A 145 -19.65 1.04 -5.00
C PRO A 145 -19.09 -0.37 -5.15
N MET A 146 -18.17 -0.73 -4.25
CA MET A 146 -17.66 -2.08 -4.15
C MET A 146 -18.62 -2.90 -3.27
N PRO A 147 -19.29 -3.94 -3.80
CA PRO A 147 -20.36 -4.64 -3.06
C PRO A 147 -19.89 -5.28 -1.74
N HIS A 148 -18.64 -5.71 -1.69
CA HIS A 148 -18.06 -6.40 -0.53
C HIS A 148 -16.98 -5.57 0.17
N LEU A 149 -17.07 -4.23 0.07
CA LEU A 149 -16.14 -3.31 0.71
C LEU A 149 -15.91 -3.68 2.19
N CYS A 150 -14.66 -3.92 2.55
CA CYS A 150 -14.29 -4.37 3.89
C CYS A 150 -14.56 -3.28 4.93
N ASP A 151 -14.05 -2.07 4.67
CA ASP A 151 -14.10 -0.94 5.60
C ASP A 151 -14.85 0.24 4.96
N ARG A 152 -15.91 0.70 5.64
CA ARG A 152 -16.70 1.87 5.21
C ARG A 152 -15.94 3.16 5.46
N GLY A 153 -16.15 4.17 4.62
CA GLY A 153 -15.59 5.50 4.86
C GLY A 153 -16.31 6.26 5.98
N GLY A 154 -15.70 7.35 6.43
CA GLY A 154 -16.26 8.22 7.47
C GLY A 154 -15.57 8.13 8.83
N ARG A 155 -15.83 9.15 9.65
CA ARG A 155 -15.31 9.31 11.01
C ARG A 155 -15.96 8.31 11.96
N ALA A 156 -17.26 8.05 11.81
CA ALA A 156 -17.97 7.06 12.61
C ALA A 156 -17.38 5.65 12.45
N ALA A 157 -17.15 5.22 11.21
CA ALA A 157 -16.47 3.96 10.92
C ALA A 157 -15.03 3.94 11.46
N ALA A 158 -14.29 5.05 11.33
CA ALA A 158 -12.94 5.17 11.87
C ALA A 158 -12.89 4.98 13.40
N LEU A 159 -13.86 5.56 14.11
CA LEU A 159 -13.98 5.44 15.57
C LEU A 159 -14.35 4.02 16.01
N ALA A 160 -15.20 3.32 15.24
CA ALA A 160 -15.50 1.92 15.49
C ALA A 160 -14.23 1.05 15.35
N CYS A 161 -13.44 1.26 14.30
CA CYS A 161 -12.14 0.60 14.13
C CYS A 161 -11.15 0.97 15.25
N LEU A 162 -11.09 2.24 15.65
CA LEU A 162 -10.22 2.72 16.72
C LEU A 162 -10.56 2.06 18.07
N SER A 163 -11.84 1.85 18.36
CA SER A 163 -12.28 1.24 19.62
C SER A 163 -11.74 -0.19 19.81
N ARG A 164 -11.43 -0.90 18.71
CA ARG A 164 -10.85 -2.26 18.75
C ARG A 164 -9.45 -2.28 19.36
N VAL A 165 -8.69 -1.17 19.26
CA VAL A 165 -7.29 -1.09 19.69
C VAL A 165 -7.12 -1.46 21.16
N ALA A 166 -8.10 -1.11 22.02
CA ALA A 166 -8.04 -1.45 23.44
C ALA A 166 -8.03 -2.96 23.71
N GLY A 167 -8.61 -3.78 22.82
CA GLY A 167 -8.64 -5.24 22.92
C GLY A 167 -7.42 -5.95 22.33
N MET A 168 -6.43 -5.22 21.81
CA MET A 168 -5.32 -5.79 21.02
C MET A 168 -4.08 -6.15 21.85
N ALA A 169 -4.26 -6.59 23.10
CA ALA A 169 -3.14 -7.00 23.96
C ALA A 169 -2.34 -8.18 23.38
N GLY A 170 -3.02 -9.15 22.73
CA GLY A 170 -2.41 -10.30 22.04
C GLY A 170 -1.97 -10.03 20.58
N TYR A 171 -1.78 -8.77 20.20
CA TYR A 171 -1.53 -8.42 18.80
C TYR A 171 -0.24 -9.01 18.23
N ALA A 172 0.80 -9.24 19.04
CA ALA A 172 2.04 -9.82 18.52
C ALA A 172 1.83 -11.25 17.98
N GLU A 173 1.05 -12.02 18.71
CA GLU A 173 0.73 -13.42 18.47
C GLU A 173 -0.30 -13.54 17.34
N ASP A 174 -1.35 -12.72 17.39
CA ASP A 174 -2.53 -12.90 16.57
C ASP A 174 -2.45 -12.22 15.19
N ARG A 175 -1.61 -11.19 15.00
CA ARG A 175 -1.54 -10.40 13.74
C ARG A 175 -1.09 -11.15 12.50
N ASN A 176 -0.76 -12.45 12.62
CA ASN A 176 -0.40 -13.30 11.49
C ASN A 176 -1.49 -14.32 11.15
N ASP A 177 -2.53 -14.43 11.97
CA ASP A 177 -3.70 -15.27 11.74
C ASP A 177 -4.57 -14.62 10.65
N ILE A 178 -4.40 -15.10 9.41
CA ILE A 178 -5.13 -14.58 8.25
C ILE A 178 -6.65 -14.76 8.40
N PRO A 179 -7.18 -15.96 8.73
CA PRO A 179 -8.61 -16.14 8.86
C PRO A 179 -9.22 -15.47 10.10
N GLY A 180 -8.45 -15.34 11.19
CA GLY A 180 -8.93 -14.69 12.43
C GLY A 180 -8.98 -13.16 12.37
N ASP A 181 -8.24 -12.53 11.47
CA ASP A 181 -8.24 -11.08 11.19
C ASP A 181 -8.30 -10.20 12.45
N ARG A 182 -7.31 -10.37 13.32
CA ARG A 182 -7.22 -9.61 14.59
C ARG A 182 -6.45 -8.31 14.43
N THR A 183 -6.61 -7.65 13.28
CA THR A 183 -6.00 -6.35 12.99
C THR A 183 -6.97 -5.20 13.27
N SER A 184 -6.52 -3.96 13.17
CA SER A 184 -7.32 -2.79 13.56
C SER A 184 -8.22 -2.23 12.46
N HIS A 185 -7.98 -2.57 11.20
CA HIS A 185 -8.68 -1.96 10.04
C HIS A 185 -8.57 -0.42 9.96
N LEU A 186 -7.58 0.18 10.62
CA LEU A 186 -7.41 1.63 10.65
C LEU A 186 -6.70 2.21 9.41
N SER A 187 -6.12 1.36 8.55
CA SER A 187 -5.31 1.82 7.41
C SER A 187 -6.06 2.76 6.44
N PRO A 188 -7.29 2.47 5.95
CA PRO A 188 -7.99 3.42 5.07
C PRO A 188 -8.37 4.71 5.81
N HIS A 189 -8.71 4.61 7.10
CA HIS A 189 -9.12 5.76 7.89
C HIS A 189 -7.98 6.73 8.15
N MET A 190 -6.79 6.21 8.45
CA MET A 190 -5.56 6.99 8.60
C MET A 190 -5.07 7.57 7.27
N LYS A 191 -5.31 6.86 6.14
CA LYS A 191 -4.96 7.39 4.81
C LYS A 191 -5.78 8.63 4.44
N PHE A 192 -7.07 8.65 4.79
CA PHE A 192 -7.99 9.74 4.48
C PHE A 192 -8.20 10.73 5.63
N GLY A 193 -7.48 10.58 6.75
CA GLY A 193 -7.57 11.53 7.88
C GLY A 193 -8.90 11.49 8.64
N THR A 194 -9.73 10.47 8.45
CA THR A 194 -10.96 10.27 9.27
C THR A 194 -10.65 9.90 10.72
N VAL A 195 -9.40 9.57 11.01
CA VAL A 195 -8.82 9.51 12.34
C VAL A 195 -7.37 9.97 12.22
N SER A 196 -6.93 10.86 13.09
CA SER A 196 -5.55 11.34 13.02
C SER A 196 -4.58 10.29 13.56
N THR A 197 -3.36 10.25 13.02
CA THR A 197 -2.31 9.35 13.50
C THR A 197 -2.02 9.57 14.99
N ARG A 198 -2.12 10.81 15.48
CA ARG A 198 -1.94 11.16 16.90
C ARG A 198 -3.07 10.63 17.79
N GLU A 199 -4.30 10.58 17.28
CA GLU A 199 -5.41 9.97 18.00
C GLU A 199 -5.23 8.45 18.13
N VAL A 200 -4.87 7.77 17.04
CA VAL A 200 -4.57 6.34 17.05
C VAL A 200 -3.41 6.03 18.00
N PHE A 201 -2.34 6.82 17.93
CA PHE A 201 -1.18 6.68 18.80
C PHE A 201 -1.54 6.91 20.28
N ALA A 202 -2.27 7.98 20.60
CA ALA A 202 -2.69 8.25 21.97
C ALA A 202 -3.57 7.13 22.54
N ALA A 203 -4.53 6.62 21.76
CA ALA A 203 -5.37 5.51 22.18
C ALA A 203 -4.56 4.22 22.38
N ALA A 204 -3.65 3.90 21.46
CA ALA A 204 -2.80 2.72 21.54
C ALA A 204 -1.81 2.79 22.72
N VAL A 205 -1.17 3.94 22.95
CA VAL A 205 -0.27 4.14 24.09
C VAL A 205 -1.03 4.00 25.40
N ALA A 206 -2.22 4.59 25.50
CA ALA A 206 -3.05 4.52 26.70
C ALA A 206 -3.50 3.08 27.02
N ALA A 207 -3.85 2.29 25.99
CA ALA A 207 -4.37 0.94 26.20
C ALA A 207 -3.30 -0.16 26.25
N LEU A 208 -2.22 -0.04 25.45
CA LEU A 208 -1.26 -1.11 25.19
C LEU A 208 0.18 -0.74 25.59
N GLY A 209 0.46 0.54 25.85
CA GLY A 209 1.79 1.07 26.09
C GLY A 209 2.55 1.47 24.81
N ALA A 210 3.50 2.40 24.97
CA ALA A 210 4.25 3.01 23.87
C ALA A 210 5.20 2.07 23.12
N SER A 211 5.59 0.96 23.74
CA SER A 211 6.44 -0.06 23.11
C SER A 211 5.64 -1.26 22.61
N SER A 212 4.32 -1.18 22.57
CA SER A 212 3.48 -2.29 22.14
C SER A 212 3.74 -2.67 20.68
N PRO A 213 3.59 -3.95 20.29
CA PRO A 213 3.71 -4.41 18.91
C PRO A 213 2.79 -3.67 17.93
N PHE A 214 1.66 -3.17 18.41
CA PHE A 214 0.72 -2.33 17.65
C PHE A 214 1.30 -0.94 17.37
N VAL A 215 1.82 -0.24 18.40
CA VAL A 215 2.47 1.07 18.22
C VAL A 215 3.66 0.97 17.27
N VAL A 216 4.42 -0.12 17.31
CA VAL A 216 5.50 -0.39 16.35
C VAL A 216 5.01 -0.39 14.90
N GLN A 217 3.76 -0.81 14.61
CA GLN A 217 3.20 -0.73 13.25
C GLN A 217 2.89 0.71 12.83
N LEU A 218 2.47 1.58 13.76
CA LEU A 218 2.33 3.01 13.48
C LEU A 218 3.69 3.60 13.10
N VAL A 219 4.76 3.19 13.78
CA VAL A 219 6.11 3.65 13.48
C VAL A 219 6.62 3.13 12.12
N TRP A 220 6.15 1.98 11.63
CA TRP A 220 6.43 1.55 10.25
C TRP A 220 5.85 2.52 9.22
N ARG A 221 4.63 3.03 9.46
CA ARG A 221 4.00 4.06 8.63
C ARG A 221 4.83 5.35 8.60
N GLU A 222 5.33 5.78 9.76
CA GLU A 222 6.23 6.93 9.88
C GLU A 222 7.56 6.71 9.15
N PHE A 223 8.12 5.50 9.24
CA PHE A 223 9.38 5.15 8.58
C PHE A 223 9.26 5.24 7.07
N TYR A 224 8.19 4.70 6.48
CA TYR A 224 7.97 4.80 5.05
C TYR A 224 7.69 6.23 4.59
N ALA A 225 6.96 7.02 5.37
CA ALA A 225 6.74 8.44 5.08
C ALA A 225 8.06 9.23 5.07
N MET A 226 8.93 9.01 6.07
CA MET A 226 10.27 9.61 6.13
C MET A 226 11.13 9.17 4.93
N LEU A 227 11.14 7.88 4.59
CA LEU A 227 11.87 7.38 3.42
C LEU A 227 11.41 8.04 2.12
N LEU A 228 10.10 8.16 1.88
CA LEU A 228 9.59 8.81 0.67
C LEU A 228 9.88 10.32 0.67
N TYR A 229 9.77 10.98 1.82
CA TYR A 229 10.09 12.41 1.97
C TYR A 229 11.55 12.69 1.62
N HIS A 230 12.49 11.84 2.02
CA HIS A 230 13.90 12.01 1.68
C HIS A 230 14.23 11.49 0.28
N HIS A 231 13.55 10.43 -0.19
CA HIS A 231 13.85 9.76 -1.45
C HIS A 231 12.60 9.67 -2.36
N PRO A 232 12.27 10.72 -3.14
CA PRO A 232 11.08 10.76 -4.00
C PRO A 232 11.05 9.68 -5.08
N ARG A 233 12.20 9.14 -5.45
CA ARG A 233 12.33 7.99 -6.37
C ARG A 233 11.62 6.73 -5.89
N LEU A 234 11.27 6.66 -4.61
CA LEU A 234 10.43 5.58 -4.11
C LEU A 234 8.99 5.67 -4.65
N ALA A 235 8.56 6.82 -5.21
CA ALA A 235 7.29 6.98 -5.93
C ALA A 235 7.41 6.72 -7.45
N GLN A 236 8.51 6.14 -7.96
CA GLN A 236 8.71 5.91 -9.41
C GLN A 236 7.68 5.00 -10.10
N ALA A 237 6.84 4.28 -9.35
CA ALA A 237 5.70 3.57 -9.94
C ALA A 237 4.59 4.53 -10.39
N GLN A 238 4.53 5.71 -9.76
CA GLN A 238 3.53 6.76 -9.99
C GLN A 238 4.07 7.92 -10.84
N LEU A 239 5.38 7.96 -11.10
CA LEU A 239 6.05 9.10 -11.76
C LEU A 239 6.90 8.62 -12.93
N ASP A 240 6.62 9.14 -14.12
CA ASP A 240 7.45 8.92 -15.32
C ASP A 240 8.68 9.85 -15.36
N ALA A 241 8.59 11.02 -14.72
CA ALA A 241 9.66 12.00 -14.58
C ALA A 241 9.51 12.78 -13.27
N PHE A 242 10.58 13.45 -12.80
CA PHE A 242 10.48 14.35 -11.65
C PHE A 242 10.16 15.77 -12.14
N PRO A 243 9.02 16.35 -11.74
CA PRO A 243 8.70 17.73 -12.03
C PRO A 243 9.78 18.70 -11.49
N PRO A 244 9.98 19.88 -12.09
CA PRO A 244 10.98 20.85 -11.64
C PRO A 244 10.84 21.23 -10.16
N GLU A 245 9.61 21.33 -9.66
CA GLU A 245 9.29 21.65 -8.27
C GLU A 245 9.80 20.55 -7.32
N VAL A 246 9.61 19.29 -7.72
CA VAL A 246 10.14 18.11 -7.06
C VAL A 246 11.67 18.23 -7.06
N VAL A 247 12.32 18.31 -8.23
CA VAL A 247 13.78 18.41 -8.35
C VAL A 247 14.37 19.54 -7.48
N ALA A 248 13.78 20.73 -7.52
CA ALA A 248 14.23 21.89 -6.74
C ALA A 248 14.11 21.64 -5.23
N ALA A 249 12.98 21.09 -4.77
CA ALA A 249 12.78 20.77 -3.35
C ALA A 249 13.82 19.76 -2.82
N TYR A 250 14.26 18.80 -3.65
CA TYR A 250 15.24 17.79 -3.23
C TYR A 250 16.69 18.26 -3.38
N ALA A 251 17.00 19.07 -4.40
CA ALA A 251 18.30 19.72 -4.51
C ALA A 251 18.59 20.57 -3.27
N ALA A 252 17.58 21.29 -2.76
CA ALA A 252 17.68 22.05 -1.51
C ALA A 252 17.94 21.17 -0.27
N ARG A 253 17.61 19.87 -0.32
CA ARG A 253 17.83 18.89 0.75
C ARG A 253 19.16 18.12 0.61
N GLY A 254 19.99 18.45 -0.38
CA GLY A 254 21.28 17.79 -0.62
C GLY A 254 21.21 16.50 -1.45
N GLU A 255 20.04 16.14 -2.00
CA GLU A 255 19.88 15.02 -2.94
C GLU A 255 19.72 15.56 -4.36
N ALA A 256 20.83 15.96 -4.99
CA ALA A 256 20.83 16.36 -6.40
C ALA A 256 20.91 15.12 -7.29
N ARG A 257 19.75 14.65 -7.80
CA ARG A 257 19.69 13.75 -8.96
C ARG A 257 18.97 14.45 -10.11
N GLY A 258 19.30 14.08 -11.35
CA GLY A 258 18.79 14.70 -12.58
C GLY A 258 17.28 14.59 -12.79
N ALA A 259 16.82 14.85 -14.02
CA ALA A 259 15.41 15.12 -14.37
C ALA A 259 14.35 14.01 -14.13
N GLY A 260 14.68 12.89 -13.47
CA GLY A 260 13.71 11.82 -13.19
C GLY A 260 14.31 10.56 -12.55
N PRO A 261 13.47 9.65 -12.04
CA PRO A 261 13.91 8.32 -11.64
C PRO A 261 14.36 7.54 -12.88
N ARG A 262 15.38 6.69 -12.73
CA ARG A 262 15.76 5.77 -13.82
C ARG A 262 14.64 4.79 -14.10
N ALA A 263 14.68 4.18 -15.29
CA ALA A 263 13.80 3.06 -15.63
C ALA A 263 13.86 1.89 -14.63
N ASN A 264 14.85 1.80 -13.74
CA ASN A 264 14.80 1.03 -12.48
C ASN A 264 15.68 1.76 -11.44
N ASP A 265 15.09 2.50 -10.50
CA ASP A 265 15.81 3.29 -9.48
C ASP A 265 15.46 2.88 -8.04
N PRO A 266 15.71 1.62 -7.65
CA PRO A 266 15.41 1.14 -6.30
C PRO A 266 16.21 1.88 -5.24
N PHE A 267 15.80 1.77 -3.97
CA PHE A 267 16.55 2.34 -2.85
C PHE A 267 18.02 1.89 -2.84
N LEU A 268 18.27 0.59 -3.04
CA LEU A 268 19.62 0.02 -3.08
C LEU A 268 20.27 0.17 -4.46
N ALA A 269 21.27 1.06 -4.55
CA ALA A 269 21.90 1.45 -5.81
C ALA A 269 22.49 0.29 -6.64
N LYS A 270 22.93 -0.79 -5.99
CA LYS A 270 23.48 -1.99 -6.64
C LYS A 270 22.51 -2.67 -7.62
N TYR A 271 21.22 -2.43 -7.50
CA TYR A 271 20.20 -3.01 -8.39
C TYR A 271 19.75 -2.08 -9.52
N HIS A 272 20.36 -0.89 -9.71
CA HIS A 272 19.97 0.04 -10.78
C HIS A 272 20.05 -0.55 -12.21
N THR A 273 20.91 -1.56 -12.41
CA THR A 273 21.08 -2.27 -13.69
C THR A 273 20.39 -3.63 -13.70
N TYR A 274 19.51 -3.90 -12.73
CA TYR A 274 18.67 -5.09 -12.74
C TYR A 274 17.57 -4.93 -13.80
N THR A 275 17.46 -5.91 -14.69
CA THR A 275 16.44 -5.94 -15.74
C THR A 275 15.30 -6.86 -15.31
N TRP A 276 14.11 -6.27 -15.17
CA TRP A 276 12.89 -7.00 -14.86
C TRP A 276 12.40 -7.82 -16.04
N ARG A 277 11.63 -8.88 -15.75
CA ARG A 277 11.00 -9.72 -16.77
C ARG A 277 9.55 -9.28 -16.93
N TRP A 278 9.02 -9.45 -18.14
CA TRP A 278 7.61 -9.21 -18.41
C TRP A 278 6.97 -10.42 -19.07
N SER A 279 5.79 -10.78 -18.58
CA SER A 279 4.87 -11.69 -19.23
C SER A 279 3.47 -11.19 -18.92
N GLU A 280 2.81 -10.66 -19.95
CA GLU A 280 1.44 -10.15 -19.86
C GLU A 280 0.52 -11.22 -19.29
N ALA A 281 0.65 -12.45 -19.78
CA ALA A 281 -0.19 -13.56 -19.37
C ALA A 281 0.05 -13.98 -17.91
N HIS A 282 1.30 -13.98 -17.40
CA HIS A 282 1.55 -14.20 -15.98
C HIS A 282 0.95 -13.08 -15.12
N PHE A 283 1.09 -11.83 -15.55
CA PHE A 283 0.58 -10.70 -14.78
C PHE A 283 -0.96 -10.65 -14.78
N GLU A 284 -1.61 -10.96 -15.90
CA GLU A 284 -3.06 -11.08 -15.97
C GLU A 284 -3.57 -12.25 -15.12
N ALA A 285 -2.93 -13.42 -15.18
CA ALA A 285 -3.27 -14.55 -14.32
C ALA A 285 -3.13 -14.19 -12.84
N PHE A 286 -2.10 -13.42 -12.47
CA PHE A 286 -1.93 -12.87 -11.13
C PHE A 286 -3.08 -11.92 -10.77
N ARG A 287 -3.38 -10.91 -11.59
CA ARG A 287 -4.45 -9.91 -11.33
C ARG A 287 -5.84 -10.53 -11.20
N GLN A 288 -6.08 -11.67 -11.85
CA GLN A 288 -7.35 -12.39 -11.80
C GLN A 288 -7.43 -13.45 -10.68
N GLY A 289 -6.34 -13.69 -9.95
CA GLY A 289 -6.29 -14.78 -8.97
C GLY A 289 -6.49 -16.14 -9.62
N ARG A 290 -5.76 -16.38 -10.73
CA ARG A 290 -5.74 -17.63 -11.50
C ARG A 290 -4.32 -18.17 -11.68
N THR A 291 -3.48 -17.99 -10.68
CA THR A 291 -2.08 -18.43 -10.69
C THR A 291 -1.92 -19.93 -10.42
N GLY A 292 -2.98 -20.60 -9.93
CA GLY A 292 -2.92 -21.98 -9.49
C GLY A 292 -2.15 -22.15 -8.17
N VAL A 293 -1.98 -21.06 -7.42
CA VAL A 293 -1.38 -21.04 -6.08
C VAL A 293 -2.45 -20.56 -5.09
N PRO A 294 -3.06 -21.47 -4.29
CA PRO A 294 -4.32 -21.18 -3.59
C PRO A 294 -4.31 -19.93 -2.71
N LEU A 295 -3.27 -19.74 -1.88
CA LEU A 295 -3.17 -18.55 -1.02
C LEU A 295 -2.97 -17.25 -1.81
N VAL A 296 -2.24 -17.29 -2.92
CA VAL A 296 -2.03 -16.12 -3.80
C VAL A 296 -3.36 -15.75 -4.44
N ASP A 297 -4.05 -16.73 -5.02
CA ASP A 297 -5.33 -16.51 -5.69
C ASP A 297 -6.41 -16.02 -4.71
N ALA A 298 -6.49 -16.62 -3.52
CA ALA A 298 -7.36 -16.18 -2.44
C ALA A 298 -7.11 -14.72 -2.05
N ALA A 299 -5.83 -14.35 -1.89
CA ALA A 299 -5.43 -13.00 -1.50
C ALA A 299 -5.74 -11.95 -2.59
N VAL A 300 -5.51 -12.28 -3.87
CA VAL A 300 -5.87 -11.41 -5.00
C VAL A 300 -7.38 -11.20 -5.05
N ARG A 301 -8.15 -12.28 -4.98
CA ARG A 301 -9.62 -12.22 -5.02
C ARG A 301 -10.18 -11.43 -3.84
N CYS A 302 -9.61 -11.62 -2.65
CA CYS A 302 -9.96 -10.87 -1.44
C CYS A 302 -9.77 -9.36 -1.61
N VAL A 303 -8.56 -8.90 -1.98
CA VAL A 303 -8.29 -7.45 -2.10
C VAL A 303 -9.07 -6.83 -3.25
N SER A 304 -9.27 -7.56 -4.36
CA SER A 304 -10.01 -7.05 -5.52
C SER A 304 -11.51 -6.91 -5.24
N ALA A 305 -12.08 -7.82 -4.43
CA ALA A 305 -13.49 -7.81 -4.10
C ALA A 305 -13.85 -6.88 -2.94
N THR A 306 -12.92 -6.67 -1.99
CA THR A 306 -13.21 -5.98 -0.72
C THR A 306 -12.44 -4.69 -0.51
N GLY A 307 -11.43 -4.44 -1.36
CA GLY A 307 -10.58 -3.28 -1.26
C GLY A 307 -9.48 -3.42 -0.20
N TRP A 308 -9.45 -4.52 0.54
CA TRP A 308 -8.52 -4.73 1.62
C TRP A 308 -8.06 -6.19 1.67
N CYS A 309 -6.82 -6.41 2.08
CA CYS A 309 -6.41 -7.74 2.52
C CYS A 309 -5.35 -7.65 3.62
N HIS A 310 -5.29 -8.72 4.39
CA HIS A 310 -4.38 -8.86 5.51
C HIS A 310 -2.92 -8.62 5.09
N ASN A 311 -2.11 -7.95 5.93
CA ASN A 311 -0.73 -7.62 5.58
C ASN A 311 0.13 -8.84 5.20
N ARG A 312 -0.10 -9.99 5.86
CA ARG A 312 0.56 -11.26 5.48
C ARG A 312 0.27 -11.65 4.02
N CYS A 313 -0.97 -11.49 3.57
CA CYS A 313 -1.37 -11.72 2.18
C CYS A 313 -0.63 -10.77 1.25
N ARG A 314 -0.57 -9.46 1.57
CA ARG A 314 0.19 -8.47 0.78
C ARG A 314 1.65 -8.85 0.61
N MET A 315 2.31 -9.31 1.69
CA MET A 315 3.69 -9.81 1.64
C MET A 315 3.85 -11.05 0.74
N VAL A 316 2.89 -11.99 0.79
CA VAL A 316 2.87 -13.17 -0.08
C VAL A 316 2.68 -12.79 -1.54
N LEU A 317 1.73 -11.89 -1.84
CA LEU A 317 1.48 -11.37 -3.18
C LEU A 317 2.72 -10.68 -3.75
N ALA A 318 3.33 -9.78 -2.98
CA ALA A 318 4.51 -9.06 -3.42
C ALA A 318 5.72 -9.98 -3.66
N SER A 319 5.96 -10.93 -2.74
CA SER A 319 7.02 -11.93 -2.94
C SER A 319 6.73 -12.85 -4.11
N PHE A 320 5.48 -13.25 -4.35
CA PHE A 320 5.14 -14.12 -5.47
C PHE A 320 5.38 -13.39 -6.80
N LEU A 321 4.84 -12.18 -6.96
CA LEU A 321 5.00 -11.40 -8.18
C LEU A 321 6.49 -11.14 -8.51
N VAL A 322 7.25 -10.70 -7.50
CA VAL A 322 8.65 -10.29 -7.71
C VAL A 322 9.62 -11.46 -7.73
N LYS A 323 9.48 -12.40 -6.79
CA LYS A 323 10.47 -13.48 -6.56
C LYS A 323 10.07 -14.83 -7.15
N VAL A 324 8.87 -14.95 -7.70
CA VAL A 324 8.43 -16.14 -8.45
C VAL A 324 8.19 -15.79 -9.91
N LEU A 325 7.36 -14.79 -10.22
CA LEU A 325 7.09 -14.42 -11.61
C LEU A 325 8.19 -13.55 -12.22
N GLY A 326 9.02 -12.90 -11.40
CA GLY A 326 10.10 -12.02 -11.86
C GLY A 326 9.60 -10.70 -12.45
N VAL A 327 8.32 -10.38 -12.19
CA VAL A 327 7.66 -9.16 -12.64
C VAL A 327 8.14 -8.00 -11.78
N ASP A 328 8.24 -6.86 -12.43
CA ASP A 328 8.60 -5.59 -11.80
C ASP A 328 7.65 -5.23 -10.67
N TRP A 329 8.22 -4.88 -9.50
CA TRP A 329 7.45 -4.52 -8.32
C TRP A 329 6.54 -3.31 -8.56
N ARG A 330 6.88 -2.44 -9.52
CA ARG A 330 6.08 -1.25 -9.87
C ARG A 330 4.75 -1.60 -10.50
N GLU A 331 4.66 -2.72 -11.20
CA GLU A 331 3.39 -3.18 -11.77
C GLU A 331 2.45 -3.68 -10.68
N GLY A 332 3.01 -4.35 -9.67
CA GLY A 332 2.28 -4.70 -8.46
C GLY A 332 1.85 -3.48 -7.64
N GLU A 333 2.73 -2.48 -7.51
CA GLU A 333 2.46 -1.20 -6.86
C GLU A 333 1.26 -0.49 -7.51
N ARG A 334 1.29 -0.33 -8.84
CA ARG A 334 0.20 0.28 -9.63
C ARG A 334 -1.08 -0.52 -9.52
N TRP A 335 -1.01 -1.84 -9.56
CA TRP A 335 -2.20 -2.67 -9.38
C TRP A 335 -2.81 -2.49 -7.98
N PHE A 336 -2.00 -2.43 -6.91
CA PHE A 336 -2.51 -2.12 -5.58
C PHE A 336 -3.18 -0.74 -5.52
N ALA A 337 -2.70 0.25 -6.28
CA ALA A 337 -3.33 1.57 -6.38
C ALA A 337 -4.75 1.52 -6.99
N THR A 338 -5.10 0.47 -7.75
CA THR A 338 -6.45 0.33 -8.34
C THR A 338 -7.41 -0.49 -7.49
N VAL A 339 -6.91 -1.34 -6.59
CA VAL A 339 -7.75 -2.24 -5.78
C VAL A 339 -7.77 -1.90 -4.30
N ALA A 340 -6.69 -1.34 -3.72
CA ALA A 340 -6.59 -1.16 -2.27
C ALA A 340 -7.18 0.18 -1.81
N VAL A 341 -8.20 0.14 -0.95
CA VAL A 341 -8.85 1.36 -0.42
C VAL A 341 -7.99 2.11 0.59
N ASP A 342 -6.96 1.45 1.11
CA ASP A 342 -5.95 2.03 1.98
C ASP A 342 -4.64 2.34 1.24
N TYR A 343 -4.68 2.40 -0.10
CA TYR A 343 -3.52 2.76 -0.90
C TYR A 343 -2.90 4.07 -0.41
N ASP A 344 -1.61 3.98 -0.08
CA ASP A 344 -0.77 5.09 0.33
C ASP A 344 0.58 4.95 -0.36
N VAL A 345 1.01 5.98 -1.10
CA VAL A 345 2.23 5.90 -1.91
C VAL A 345 3.48 5.55 -1.10
N ALA A 346 3.61 6.04 0.14
CA ALA A 346 4.76 5.76 0.98
C ALA A 346 4.74 4.30 1.46
N ASN A 347 3.62 3.88 2.04
CA ASN A 347 3.48 2.54 2.60
C ASN A 347 3.45 1.44 1.52
N ASN A 348 2.79 1.69 0.40
CA ASN A 348 2.68 0.75 -0.71
C ASN A 348 4.05 0.55 -1.37
N SER A 349 4.71 1.62 -1.82
CA SER A 349 6.06 1.53 -2.38
C SER A 349 7.05 0.92 -1.39
N GLY A 350 6.97 1.30 -0.12
CA GLY A 350 7.78 0.75 0.96
C GLY A 350 7.64 -0.77 1.09
N GLY A 351 6.41 -1.28 1.12
CA GLY A 351 6.10 -2.71 1.20
C GLY A 351 6.54 -3.51 -0.03
N TRP A 352 6.33 -2.96 -1.23
CA TRP A 352 6.78 -3.57 -2.49
C TRP A 352 8.30 -3.65 -2.58
N LEU A 353 9.00 -2.56 -2.24
CA LEU A 353 10.46 -2.52 -2.23
C LEU A 353 11.07 -3.40 -1.14
N TRP A 354 10.42 -3.49 0.03
CA TRP A 354 10.84 -4.41 1.09
C TRP A 354 10.75 -5.87 0.63
N SER A 355 9.66 -6.22 -0.05
CA SER A 355 9.43 -7.57 -0.57
C SER A 355 10.33 -7.91 -1.75
N SER A 356 10.67 -6.93 -2.59
CA SER A 356 11.58 -7.10 -3.73
C SER A 356 13.05 -7.28 -3.34
N GLY A 357 13.41 -6.94 -2.10
CA GLY A 357 14.80 -6.96 -1.65
C GLY A 357 15.61 -5.74 -2.11
N GLN A 358 14.95 -4.73 -2.68
CA GLN A 358 15.61 -3.53 -3.22
C GLN A 358 15.32 -2.23 -2.41
N GLY A 359 14.50 -2.31 -1.36
CA GLY A 359 14.16 -1.22 -0.45
C GLY A 359 15.16 -0.94 0.67
N ALA A 360 14.90 0.14 1.42
CA ALA A 360 15.53 0.37 2.71
C ALA A 360 15.11 -0.73 3.69
N ASP A 361 16.04 -1.23 4.51
CA ASP A 361 15.83 -2.34 5.44
C ASP A 361 15.16 -3.60 4.81
N ALA A 362 15.31 -3.78 3.49
CA ALA A 362 14.66 -4.86 2.78
C ALA A 362 15.22 -6.22 3.19
N GLN A 363 14.37 -7.25 3.15
CA GLN A 363 14.86 -8.61 3.39
C GLN A 363 15.92 -8.98 2.35
N PRO A 364 16.97 -9.73 2.75
CA PRO A 364 17.95 -10.25 1.81
C PRO A 364 17.26 -10.93 0.62
N TYR A 365 17.78 -10.70 -0.59
CA TYR A 365 17.16 -11.18 -1.83
C TYR A 365 16.88 -12.69 -1.84
N PHE A 366 17.69 -13.49 -1.13
CA PHE A 366 17.57 -14.94 -1.02
C PHE A 366 16.49 -15.41 -0.04
N ARG A 367 15.91 -14.51 0.77
CA ARG A 367 14.72 -14.82 1.58
C ARG A 367 13.49 -14.73 0.69
N THR A 368 12.94 -15.88 0.36
CA THR A 368 11.77 -16.04 -0.50
C THR A 368 10.63 -16.66 0.30
N PHE A 369 9.40 -16.22 0.05
CA PHE A 369 8.23 -16.87 0.60
C PHE A 369 7.79 -18.00 -0.32
N ASN A 370 7.88 -19.25 0.17
CA ASN A 370 7.16 -20.34 -0.47
C ASN A 370 5.67 -20.19 -0.11
N PRO A 371 4.78 -19.90 -1.08
CA PRO A 371 3.39 -19.58 -0.80
C PRO A 371 2.61 -20.75 -0.20
N PHE A 372 2.97 -22.00 -0.52
CA PHE A 372 2.37 -23.19 0.07
C PHE A 372 2.69 -23.32 1.56
N ARG A 373 3.96 -23.08 1.95
CA ARG A 373 4.36 -23.04 3.37
C ARG A 373 3.77 -21.84 4.12
N GLN A 374 3.54 -20.72 3.44
CA GLN A 374 2.84 -19.59 4.04
C GLN A 374 1.38 -19.93 4.29
N SER A 375 0.74 -20.64 3.35
CA SER A 375 -0.63 -21.15 3.49
C SER A 375 -0.74 -22.10 4.68
N GLU A 376 0.09 -23.14 4.74
CA GLU A 376 0.09 -24.11 5.85
C GLU A 376 0.30 -23.45 7.22
N ARG A 377 1.12 -22.39 7.28
CA ARG A 377 1.46 -21.73 8.55
C ARG A 377 0.41 -20.72 9.01
N PHE A 378 -0.19 -19.97 8.09
CA PHE A 378 -1.02 -18.80 8.42
C PHE A 378 -2.49 -18.96 8.05
N ASP A 379 -2.84 -20.10 7.44
CA ASP A 379 -4.20 -20.55 7.15
C ASP A 379 -4.25 -22.10 7.22
N PRO A 380 -3.90 -22.73 8.36
CA PRO A 380 -3.64 -24.18 8.46
C PRO A 380 -4.86 -25.05 8.12
N ASP A 381 -6.06 -24.51 8.32
CA ASP A 381 -7.33 -25.18 8.01
C ASP A 381 -7.91 -24.72 6.67
N SER A 382 -7.13 -23.97 5.88
CA SER A 382 -7.54 -23.39 4.60
C SER A 382 -8.83 -22.55 4.66
N VAL A 383 -9.19 -22.00 5.83
CA VAL A 383 -10.42 -21.21 6.04
C VAL A 383 -10.45 -20.00 5.12
N PHE A 384 -9.32 -19.29 5.01
CA PHE A 384 -9.21 -18.13 4.13
C PHE A 384 -9.23 -18.55 2.66
N VAL A 385 -8.49 -19.61 2.29
CA VAL A 385 -8.50 -20.15 0.92
C VAL A 385 -9.91 -20.59 0.51
N HIS A 386 -10.63 -21.35 1.33
CA HIS A 386 -11.99 -21.82 1.04
C HIS A 386 -13.02 -20.68 0.91
N ARG A 387 -12.80 -19.58 1.61
CA ARG A 387 -13.64 -18.38 1.50
C ARG A 387 -13.53 -17.76 0.11
N TRP A 388 -12.30 -17.63 -0.41
CA TRP A 388 -12.02 -16.82 -1.61
C TRP A 388 -11.77 -17.64 -2.89
N VAL A 389 -11.51 -18.93 -2.76
CA VAL A 389 -11.32 -19.87 -3.87
C VAL A 389 -12.38 -20.96 -3.73
N GLU A 390 -13.59 -20.61 -4.18
CA GLU A 390 -14.78 -21.43 -3.98
C GLU A 390 -14.64 -22.82 -4.59
N GLU A 391 -13.94 -22.91 -5.72
CA GLU A 391 -13.66 -24.15 -6.42
C GLU A 391 -12.78 -25.14 -5.62
N LEU A 392 -12.15 -24.70 -4.54
CA LEU A 392 -11.36 -25.55 -3.63
C LEU A 392 -12.10 -25.94 -2.35
N ARG A 393 -13.37 -25.55 -2.14
CA ARG A 393 -14.15 -25.84 -0.91
C ARG A 393 -14.25 -27.34 -0.58
N GLY A 394 -14.24 -28.21 -1.60
CA GLY A 394 -14.29 -29.67 -1.43
C GLY A 394 -12.92 -30.35 -1.27
N VAL A 395 -11.82 -29.60 -1.26
CA VAL A 395 -10.45 -30.13 -1.23
C VAL A 395 -9.87 -29.98 0.18
N PRO A 396 -9.34 -31.02 0.83
CA PRO A 396 -8.84 -30.90 2.20
C PRO A 396 -7.60 -30.00 2.30
N PRO A 397 -7.39 -29.31 3.45
CA PRO A 397 -6.24 -28.42 3.65
C PRO A 397 -4.88 -29.08 3.37
N SER A 398 -4.73 -30.35 3.74
CA SER A 398 -3.52 -31.15 3.51
C SER A 398 -3.13 -31.26 2.03
N VAL A 399 -4.10 -31.17 1.12
CA VAL A 399 -3.93 -31.16 -0.34
C VAL A 399 -3.72 -29.75 -0.86
N ILE A 400 -4.50 -28.76 -0.37
CA ILE A 400 -4.36 -27.34 -0.73
C ILE A 400 -2.95 -26.82 -0.44
N HIS A 401 -2.40 -27.13 0.74
CA HIS A 401 -1.05 -26.72 1.14
C HIS A 401 0.06 -27.42 0.36
N LYS A 402 -0.27 -28.39 -0.50
CA LYS A 402 0.68 -29.13 -1.35
C LYS A 402 0.13 -29.26 -2.77
N TRP A 403 -0.56 -28.22 -3.24
CA TRP A 403 -1.28 -28.26 -4.51
C TRP A 403 -0.38 -28.51 -5.71
N ASP A 404 0.85 -27.98 -5.70
CA ASP A 404 1.86 -28.27 -6.72
C ASP A 404 2.23 -29.75 -6.79
N VAL A 405 2.40 -30.40 -5.62
CA VAL A 405 2.67 -31.84 -5.52
C VAL A 405 1.45 -32.66 -5.98
N TYR A 406 0.25 -32.25 -5.58
CA TYR A 406 -1.00 -32.87 -6.02
C TYR A 406 -1.12 -32.81 -7.55
N CYS A 407 -0.91 -31.65 -8.14
CA CYS A 407 -0.98 -31.47 -9.59
C CYS A 407 0.03 -32.34 -10.32
N ALA A 408 1.29 -32.35 -9.88
CA ALA A 408 2.35 -33.16 -10.47
C ALA A 408 2.03 -34.68 -10.41
N ARG A 409 1.49 -35.17 -9.29
CA ARG A 409 1.12 -36.59 -9.10
C ARG A 409 0.00 -37.06 -10.03
N HIS A 410 -0.93 -36.16 -10.38
CA HIS A 410 -2.09 -36.47 -11.21
C HIS A 410 -1.94 -35.95 -12.65
N GLY A 411 -0.72 -35.61 -13.09
CA GLY A 411 -0.47 -35.17 -14.46
C GLY A 411 -1.14 -33.83 -14.83
N ARG A 412 -1.56 -33.03 -13.85
CA ARG A 412 -2.03 -31.66 -14.10
C ARG A 412 -0.81 -30.79 -14.39
N THR A 413 -0.56 -30.52 -15.66
CA THR A 413 0.58 -29.72 -16.08
C THR A 413 0.29 -28.23 -16.03
N TYR A 414 1.36 -27.45 -15.88
CA TYR A 414 1.38 -26.01 -16.16
C TYR A 414 0.72 -25.77 -17.53
N ALA A 415 -0.27 -24.89 -17.61
CA ALA A 415 -0.59 -24.28 -18.90
C ALA A 415 0.54 -23.27 -19.15
N PRO A 416 1.45 -23.49 -20.12
CA PRO A 416 2.36 -22.42 -20.48
C PRO A 416 1.48 -21.25 -20.95
N PRO A 417 1.64 -20.05 -20.38
CA PRO A 417 1.05 -18.88 -20.99
C PRO A 417 1.68 -18.74 -22.38
N ASP A 418 0.86 -18.38 -23.36
CA ASP A 418 1.30 -18.14 -24.72
C ASP A 418 2.55 -17.24 -24.73
N GLY A 419 3.69 -17.80 -25.16
CA GLY A 419 4.91 -17.02 -25.43
C GLY A 419 6.21 -17.39 -24.72
N ASP A 420 6.24 -18.33 -23.76
CA ASP A 420 7.54 -18.86 -23.28
C ASP A 420 7.99 -20.00 -24.21
N PRO A 421 9.19 -19.95 -24.83
CA PRO A 421 9.65 -21.06 -25.64
C PRO A 421 9.66 -22.32 -24.78
N THR A 422 8.93 -23.33 -25.23
CA THR A 422 9.05 -24.70 -24.71
C THR A 422 10.52 -24.99 -24.40
N PRO A 423 10.86 -25.52 -23.21
CA PRO A 423 12.25 -25.73 -22.83
C PRO A 423 12.99 -26.41 -23.98
N LYS A 424 14.08 -25.81 -24.45
CA LYS A 424 14.93 -26.42 -25.48
C LYS A 424 15.21 -27.87 -25.07
N ARG A 425 14.87 -28.82 -25.95
CA ARG A 425 15.27 -30.23 -25.88
C ARG A 425 16.75 -30.28 -25.48
N GLY A 426 17.05 -30.57 -24.23
CA GLY A 426 18.41 -30.45 -23.69
C GLY A 426 18.49 -30.28 -22.18
N THR A 427 17.42 -29.81 -21.52
CA THR A 427 17.25 -30.08 -20.10
C THR A 427 16.88 -31.56 -19.93
N ARG A 428 17.69 -32.29 -19.16
CA ARG A 428 17.42 -33.67 -18.78
C ARG A 428 15.96 -33.70 -18.29
N PRO A 429 15.06 -34.47 -18.92
CA PRO A 429 13.70 -34.55 -18.42
C PRO A 429 13.80 -34.93 -16.95
N VAL A 430 13.13 -34.17 -16.08
CA VAL A 430 12.69 -34.74 -14.82
C VAL A 430 12.06 -36.05 -15.24
N LYS A 431 12.60 -37.19 -14.80
CA LYS A 431 12.00 -38.49 -15.09
C LYS A 431 10.54 -38.34 -14.71
N ALA A 432 9.68 -38.24 -15.71
CA ALA A 432 8.27 -38.50 -15.53
C ALA A 432 8.26 -39.93 -15.05
N ASP A 433 8.05 -40.11 -13.75
CA ASP A 433 7.81 -41.42 -13.19
C ASP A 433 6.61 -41.94 -13.97
N THR A 434 6.83 -42.91 -14.85
CA THR A 434 5.81 -43.50 -15.75
C THR A 434 4.79 -44.33 -14.99
N ARG A 435 4.50 -43.96 -13.74
CA ARG A 435 3.28 -44.34 -13.05
C ARG A 435 2.14 -43.64 -13.78
N SER A 436 1.23 -44.44 -14.33
CA SER A 436 -0.09 -44.02 -14.80
C SER A 436 -0.58 -42.80 -14.01
N ALA A 437 -0.88 -41.70 -14.71
CA ALA A 437 -1.50 -40.54 -14.07
C ALA A 437 -2.71 -41.04 -13.27
N MET A 438 -2.64 -40.91 -11.95
CA MET A 438 -3.70 -41.41 -11.08
C MET A 438 -4.98 -40.63 -11.40
N ALA A 439 -6.13 -41.29 -11.32
CA ALA A 439 -7.41 -40.61 -11.43
C ALA A 439 -7.47 -39.44 -10.44
N LEU A 440 -8.03 -38.31 -10.87
CA LEU A 440 -8.16 -37.13 -10.01
C LEU A 440 -8.94 -37.50 -8.75
N GLU A 441 -8.29 -37.35 -7.60
CA GLU A 441 -8.89 -37.63 -6.29
C GLU A 441 -10.00 -36.64 -5.93
N TYR A 442 -9.96 -35.43 -6.49
CA TYR A 442 -10.92 -34.36 -6.24
C TYR A 442 -11.38 -33.76 -7.57
N ASP A 443 -12.69 -33.69 -7.76
CA ASP A 443 -13.29 -33.01 -8.90
C ASP A 443 -13.32 -31.50 -8.64
N THR A 444 -12.31 -30.80 -9.18
CA THR A 444 -12.21 -29.33 -9.04
C THR A 444 -11.64 -28.68 -10.30
N PRO A 445 -12.26 -27.57 -10.77
CA PRO A 445 -11.78 -26.82 -11.91
C PRO A 445 -10.56 -25.94 -11.60
N TYR A 446 -10.10 -25.88 -10.33
CA TYR A 446 -8.99 -25.02 -9.92
C TYR A 446 -7.69 -25.37 -10.67
N PRO A 447 -6.98 -24.42 -11.31
CA PRO A 447 -5.88 -24.75 -12.22
C PRO A 447 -4.64 -25.29 -11.49
N ALA A 448 -3.77 -25.98 -12.23
CA ALA A 448 -2.39 -26.22 -11.79
C ALA A 448 -1.63 -24.89 -11.70
N PRO A 449 -0.55 -24.80 -10.90
CA PRO A 449 0.29 -23.60 -10.89
C PRO A 449 0.69 -23.19 -12.30
N ILE A 450 0.76 -21.88 -12.57
CA ILE A 450 1.17 -21.34 -13.89
C ILE A 450 2.68 -21.47 -14.14
N VAL A 451 3.47 -21.63 -13.07
CA VAL A 451 4.92 -21.79 -13.13
C VAL A 451 5.41 -22.77 -12.07
N ASN A 452 6.58 -23.38 -12.32
CA ASN A 452 7.29 -24.13 -11.29
C ASN A 452 7.92 -23.15 -10.28
N ILE A 453 7.27 -23.00 -9.12
CA ILE A 453 7.65 -22.01 -8.10
C ILE A 453 9.11 -22.18 -7.66
N LYS A 454 9.54 -23.42 -7.41
CA LYS A 454 10.90 -23.71 -6.91
C LYS A 454 11.96 -23.32 -7.94
N GLU A 455 11.75 -23.67 -9.20
CA GLU A 455 12.69 -23.37 -10.27
C GLU A 455 12.76 -21.87 -10.56
N CYS A 456 11.61 -21.19 -10.67
CA CYS A 456 11.57 -19.75 -10.94
C CYS A 456 12.20 -18.95 -9.79
N THR A 457 11.90 -19.32 -8.54
CA THR A 457 12.52 -18.71 -7.35
C THR A 457 14.03 -18.88 -7.37
N ALA A 458 14.53 -20.09 -7.68
CA ALA A 458 15.97 -20.35 -7.75
C ALA A 458 16.66 -19.52 -8.84
N LYS A 459 16.02 -19.37 -10.01
CA LYS A 459 16.52 -18.52 -11.12
C LYS A 459 16.64 -17.06 -10.69
N ILE A 460 15.60 -16.50 -10.09
CA ILE A 460 15.60 -15.09 -9.64
C ILE A 460 16.65 -14.86 -8.54
N VAL A 461 16.75 -15.76 -7.56
CA VAL A 461 17.79 -15.67 -6.52
C VAL A 461 19.20 -15.72 -7.12
N ALA A 462 19.43 -16.57 -8.12
CA ALA A 462 20.70 -16.63 -8.83
C ALA A 462 21.02 -15.33 -9.61
N GLU A 463 20.01 -14.66 -10.16
CA GLU A 463 20.19 -13.36 -10.82
C GLU A 463 20.52 -12.25 -9.83
N PHE A 464 19.78 -12.12 -8.73
CA PHE A 464 20.05 -11.12 -7.70
C PHE A 464 21.45 -11.29 -7.08
N LYS A 465 21.95 -12.54 -7.00
CA LYS A 465 23.30 -12.85 -6.52
C LYS A 465 24.41 -12.21 -7.37
N LYS A 466 24.16 -11.88 -8.64
CA LYS A 466 25.14 -11.22 -9.52
C LYS A 466 25.43 -9.77 -9.12
N TYR A 467 24.56 -9.17 -8.30
CA TYR A 467 24.65 -7.78 -7.84
C TYR A 467 25.13 -7.70 -6.38
N ASP A 468 25.55 -8.81 -5.77
CA ASP A 468 26.13 -8.80 -4.43
C ASP A 468 27.62 -8.46 -4.51
N PRO A 469 28.07 -7.33 -3.94
CA PRO A 469 29.47 -6.87 -4.04
C PRO A 469 30.49 -7.78 -3.36
N LYS A 470 30.05 -8.82 -2.62
CA LYS A 470 30.93 -9.83 -2.01
C LYS A 470 31.37 -10.94 -2.99
N LYS A 471 31.12 -10.76 -4.28
CA LYS A 471 31.60 -11.56 -5.40
C LYS A 471 32.17 -10.63 -6.44
#